data_AF-A0A2K1EHJ6-F1
#
_entry.id   AF-A0A2K1EHJ6-F1
#
_cell.length_a   1.000
_cell.length_b   1.000
_cell.length_c   1.000
_cell.angle_alpha   90.00
_cell.angle_beta   90.00
_cell.angle_gamma   90.00
#
_symmetry.space_group_name_H-M   'P 1'
#
loop_
_entity.id
_entity.type
_entity.pdbx_description
1 polymer ?
#
loop_
_entity_poly.entity_id
_entity_poly.type
_entity_poly.pdbx_seq_one_letter_code
_entity_poly.pdbx_strand_id
1 'polypeptide(L)' 'MGKYTCPCCGYKTLDDEPPGTYDICEICFWEDDGIQFADPDYDGGANIVSLRQGQQIIKYLALAKKNA' A
#
# COMPACT_ATOMS: atom_id res chain seq x y z
N MET A 1 -4.95 0.74 15.50
CA MET A 1 -5.86 0.90 14.34
C MET A 1 -5.69 2.32 13.85
N GLY A 2 -5.07 2.48 12.68
CA GLY A 2 -4.75 3.80 12.13
C GLY A 2 -5.99 4.63 11.85
N LYS A 3 -5.79 5.93 11.64
CA LYS A 3 -6.87 6.90 11.33
C LYS A 3 -7.12 6.98 9.82
N TYR A 4 -6.07 6.85 9.03
CA TYR A 4 -6.08 7.05 7.59
C TYR A 4 -5.83 5.77 6.82
N THR A 5 -6.33 5.76 5.59
CA THR A 5 -6.36 4.61 4.70
C THR A 5 -5.02 4.45 3.99
N CYS A 6 -4.39 3.29 4.09
CA CYS A 6 -3.23 2.96 3.28
C CYS A 6 -3.61 2.95 1.78
N PRO A 7 -2.89 3.69 0.92
CA PRO A 7 -3.21 3.77 -0.51
C PRO A 7 -3.00 2.44 -1.26
N CYS A 8 -2.20 1.53 -0.70
CA CYS A 8 -1.94 0.22 -1.29
C CYS A 8 -3.07 -0.79 -1.01
N CYS A 9 -3.43 -1.00 0.27
CA CYS A 9 -4.35 -2.08 0.64
C CYS A 9 -5.78 -1.63 0.97
N GLY A 10 -6.02 -0.32 1.15
CA GLY A 10 -7.33 0.23 1.44
C GLY A 10 -7.81 0.07 2.89
N TYR A 11 -6.98 -0.46 3.80
CA TYR A 11 -7.28 -0.54 5.23
C TYR A 11 -6.78 0.69 6.00
N LYS A 12 -7.44 1.03 7.11
CA LYS A 12 -7.03 2.12 7.99
C LYS A 12 -5.89 1.70 8.92
N THR A 13 -4.66 2.01 8.51
CA THR A 13 -3.44 1.58 9.20
C THR A 13 -2.45 2.71 9.45
N LEU A 14 -2.64 3.89 8.84
CA LEU A 14 -1.73 5.02 8.95
C LEU A 14 -2.22 6.00 10.03
N ASP A 15 -1.30 6.55 10.81
CA ASP A 15 -1.63 7.48 11.91
C ASP A 15 -1.74 8.92 11.42
N ASP A 16 -0.98 9.27 10.39
CA ASP A 16 -0.98 10.57 9.70
C ASP A 16 -1.64 10.48 8.31
N GLU A 17 -2.02 11.65 7.76
CA GLU A 17 -2.76 11.73 6.50
C GLU A 17 -1.82 11.47 5.30
N PRO A 18 -2.04 10.39 4.52
CA PRO A 18 -1.28 10.12 3.30
C PRO A 18 -1.64 11.10 2.17
N PRO A 19 -0.78 11.28 1.16
CA PRO A 19 0.43 10.48 0.88
C PRO A 19 1.72 11.09 1.43
N GLY A 20 2.76 10.25 1.56
CA GLY A 20 4.11 10.67 1.89
C GLY A 20 4.38 10.79 3.38
N THR A 21 3.67 10.02 4.22
CA THR A 21 3.95 9.97 5.68
C THR A 21 5.18 9.11 5.99
N TYR A 22 5.62 8.27 5.06
CA TYR A 22 6.65 7.24 5.25
C TYR A 22 6.28 6.18 6.31
N ASP A 23 5.01 6.13 6.73
CA ASP A 23 4.52 5.07 7.61
C ASP A 23 4.43 3.75 6.85
N ILE A 24 4.81 2.65 7.51
CA ILE A 24 4.68 1.30 6.95
C ILE A 24 3.33 0.71 7.36
N CYS A 25 2.51 0.34 6.38
CA CYS A 25 1.23 -0.31 6.64
C CYS A 25 1.40 -1.69 7.31
N GLU A 26 0.86 -1.89 8.51
CA GLU A 26 0.95 -3.16 9.25
C GLU A 26 0.24 -4.36 8.58
N ILE A 27 -0.59 -4.12 7.56
CA ILE A 27 -1.35 -5.16 6.85
C ILE A 27 -0.66 -5.61 5.57
N CYS A 28 -0.17 -4.66 4.77
CA CYS A 28 0.40 -4.95 3.44
C CYS A 28 1.90 -4.67 3.34
N PHE A 29 2.49 -4.06 4.37
CA PHE A 29 3.90 -3.71 4.46
C PHE A 29 4.40 -2.75 3.37
N TRP A 30 3.48 -2.10 2.65
CA TRP A 30 3.80 -1.00 1.74
C TRP A 30 4.01 0.27 2.58
N GLU A 31 5.16 0.91 2.42
CA GLU A 31 5.47 2.23 2.98
C GLU A 31 4.73 3.31 2.20
N ASP A 32 4.08 4.23 2.90
CA ASP A 32 3.40 5.39 2.31
C ASP A 32 4.39 6.40 1.70
N ASP A 33 4.99 6.00 0.58
CA ASP A 33 5.98 6.77 -0.15
C ASP A 33 5.31 7.74 -1.13
N GLY A 34 5.62 9.03 -0.98
CA GLY A 34 5.03 10.09 -1.81
C GLY A 34 5.47 10.04 -3.27
N ILE A 35 6.67 9.51 -3.57
CA ILE A 35 7.17 9.40 -4.94
C ILE A 35 6.41 8.29 -5.68
N GLN A 36 6.34 7.10 -5.11
CA GLN A 36 5.60 5.97 -5.67
C GLN A 36 4.08 6.18 -5.62
N PHE A 37 3.57 7.07 -4.77
CA PHE A 37 2.19 7.54 -4.86
C PHE A 37 1.98 8.47 -6.08
N ALA A 38 2.90 9.41 -6.32
CA ALA A 38 2.82 10.34 -7.45
C ALA A 38 3.09 9.66 -8.81
N ASP A 39 3.96 8.65 -8.84
CA ASP A 39 4.19 7.75 -9.97
C ASP A 39 3.90 6.29 -9.57
N PRO A 40 2.63 5.83 -9.71
CA PRO A 40 2.19 4.50 -9.26
C PRO A 40 2.85 3.31 -9.95
N ASP A 41 3.60 3.55 -11.03
CA ASP A 41 4.31 2.53 -11.80
C ASP A 41 5.82 2.55 -11.52
N TYR A 42 6.33 3.50 -10.73
CA TYR A 42 7.71 3.53 -10.24
C TYR A 42 7.95 2.43 -9.19
N ASP A 43 8.89 1.54 -9.48
CA ASP A 43 9.33 0.45 -8.60
C ASP A 43 10.79 0.61 -8.15
N GLY A 44 11.24 -0.23 -7.22
CA GLY A 44 12.62 -0.25 -6.74
C GLY A 44 13.04 0.94 -5.85
N GLY A 45 12.09 1.76 -5.40
CA GLY A 45 12.30 2.84 -4.42
C GLY A 45 12.21 2.36 -2.97
N ALA A 46 11.51 3.12 -2.12
CA ALA A 46 11.21 2.70 -0.74
C ALA A 46 10.50 1.34 -0.69
N ASN A 47 9.61 1.09 -1.65
CA ASN A 47 8.99 -0.20 -1.86
C ASN A 47 9.61 -0.92 -3.06
N ILE A 48 9.91 -2.23 -2.88
CA ILE A 48 10.39 -3.10 -3.97
C ILE A 48 9.38 -3.10 -5.13
N VAL A 49 8.09 -3.18 -4.81
CA VAL A 49 6.98 -3.14 -5.79
C VAL A 49 6.38 -1.73 -5.87
N SER A 50 5.94 -1.33 -7.06
CA SER A 50 5.21 -0.09 -7.25
C SER A 50 3.85 -0.10 -6.52
N LEU A 51 3.23 1.08 -6.35
CA LEU A 51 1.90 1.19 -5.76
C LEU A 51 0.88 0.33 -6.53
N ARG A 52 0.92 0.37 -7.87
CA ARG A 52 -0.01 -0.40 -8.71
C ARG A 52 0.21 -1.90 -8.57
N GLN A 53 1.46 -2.35 -8.53
CA GLN A 53 1.79 -3.75 -8.30
C GLN A 53 1.30 -4.22 -6.92
N GLY A 54 1.53 -3.43 -5.86
CA GLY A 54 1.04 -3.70 -4.51
C GLY A 54 -0.49 -3.85 -4.45
N GLN A 55 -1.23 -2.92 -5.05
CA GLN A 55 -2.70 -2.98 -5.15
C GLN A 55 -3.18 -4.26 -5.87
N GLN A 56 -2.50 -4.65 -6.95
CA GLN A 56 -2.81 -5.89 -7.67
C GLN A 56 -2.57 -7.12 -6.80
N ILE A 57 -1.43 -7.20 -6.10
CA ILE A 57 -1.10 -8.32 -5.19
C ILE A 57 -2.20 -8.48 -4.12
N ILE A 58 -2.60 -7.38 -3.48
CA ILE A 58 -3.68 -7.41 -2.47
C ILE A 58 -4.99 -7.91 -3.07
N LYS A 59 -5.36 -7.46 -4.28
CA LYS A 59 -6.55 -7.93 -4.99
C LYS A 59 -6.47 -9.43 -5.29
N TYR A 60 -5.34 -9.93 -5.78
CA TYR A 60 -5.15 -11.35 -6.07
C TYR A 60 -5.22 -12.20 -4.81
N LEU A 61 -4.59 -11.79 -3.70
CA LEU A 61 -4.66 -12.49 -2.42
C LEU A 61 -6.10 -12.53 -1.88
N ALA A 62 -6.84 -11.43 -2.00
CA ALA A 62 -8.24 -11.39 -1.59
C ALA A 62 -9.11 -12.35 -2.43
N LEU A 63 -8.85 -12.47 -3.73
CA LEU A 63 -9.54 -13.44 -4.59
C LEU A 63 -9.15 -14.89 -4.26
N ALA A 64 -7.87 -15.15 -4.04
CA ALA A 64 -7.38 -16.48 -3.67
C ALA A 64 -8.02 -16.97 -2.36
N LYS A 65 -8.15 -16.09 -1.36
CA LYS A 65 -8.83 -16.41 -0.09
C LYS A 65 -10.33 -16.67 -0.22
N LYS A 66 -11.00 -16.09 -1.24
CA LYS A 66 -12.44 -16.35 -1.48
C LYS A 66 -12.70 -17.71 -2.14
N ASN A 67 -11.68 -18.27 -2.79
CA ASN A 67 -11.77 -19.52 -3.53
C ASN A 67 -11.10 -20.69 -2.80
N ALA A 68 -10.68 -20.48 -1.55
CA ALA A 68 -10.12 -21.49 -0.65
C ALA A 68 -11.19 -21.94 0.35
#